data_AF-A0A7I9XY37-F1
#
_entry.id   AF-A0A7I9XY37-F1
#
_cell.length_a   1.000
_cell.length_b   1.000
_cell.length_c   1.000
_cell.angle_alpha   90.00
_cell.angle_beta   90.00
_cell.angle_gamma   90.00
#
_symmetry.space_group_name_H-M   'P 1'
#
loop_
_entity.id
_entity.type
_entity.pdbx_description
1 polymer ?
#
loop_
_entity_poly.entity_id
_entity_poly.type
_entity_poly.pdbx_seq_one_letter_code
_entity_poly.pdbx_strand_id
1 'polypeptide(L)'
;MSVEDEFAAGLASAEVQDAVDELAREVCEQVKALTPVFGDRPPHRAAPAEGEIGDARNAVHVEPLPDGGRRVISRDKKAVWIEIGTSHMPEYAPFTKAAAMFGAEGGPSFSSTGRDSMADEGVAYAHAHLRAELERFAKLSAEGAAAHEIAAAARDVRQARIARSAAFKAARSRGRRGR
;
A
#
# COMPACT_ATOMS: atom_id res chain seq x y z
N MET A 1 30.15 17.40 -22.69
CA MET A 1 29.34 16.46 -21.87
C MET A 1 28.69 17.32 -20.82
N SER A 2 27.36 17.35 -20.76
CA SER A 2 26.67 18.15 -19.73
C SER A 2 26.77 17.42 -18.39
N VAL A 3 26.60 18.16 -17.29
CA VAL A 3 26.50 17.56 -15.94
C VAL A 3 25.32 16.58 -15.86
N GLU A 4 24.25 16.84 -16.59
CA GLU A 4 23.06 15.99 -16.67
C GLU A 4 23.36 14.64 -17.37
N ASP A 5 24.21 14.65 -18.40
CA ASP A 5 24.66 13.43 -19.09
C ASP A 5 25.54 12.55 -18.18
N GLU A 6 26.38 13.17 -17.35
CA GLU A 6 27.21 12.48 -16.36
C GLU A 6 26.38 11.84 -15.24
N PHE A 7 25.35 12.54 -14.73
CA PHE A 7 24.42 11.99 -13.75
C PHE A 7 23.59 10.83 -14.32
N ALA A 8 23.10 10.96 -15.55
CA ALA A 8 22.36 9.89 -16.22
C ALA A 8 23.24 8.64 -16.45
N ALA A 9 24.50 8.84 -16.85
CA ALA A 9 25.46 7.75 -16.99
C ALA A 9 25.82 7.10 -15.65
N GLY A 10 25.95 7.88 -14.57
CA GLY A 10 26.18 7.38 -13.22
C GLY A 10 25.03 6.54 -12.68
N LEU A 11 23.78 6.97 -12.89
CA LEU A 11 22.58 6.21 -12.54
C LEU A 11 22.44 4.90 -13.33
N ALA A 12 22.95 4.87 -14.56
CA ALA A 12 22.97 3.68 -15.41
C ALA A 12 24.18 2.75 -15.15
N SER A 13 25.08 3.09 -14.22
CA SER A 13 26.24 2.25 -13.90
C SER A 13 25.79 0.90 -13.33
N ALA A 14 26.53 -0.17 -13.66
CA ALA A 14 26.19 -1.53 -13.22
C ALA A 14 26.08 -1.64 -11.70
N GLU A 15 26.97 -0.97 -10.96
CA GLU A 15 26.97 -0.95 -9.50
C GLU A 15 25.71 -0.31 -8.92
N VAL A 16 25.26 0.83 -9.48
CA VAL A 16 24.02 1.46 -9.05
C VAL A 16 22.83 0.57 -9.37
N GLN A 17 22.80 -0.02 -10.57
CA GLN A 17 21.72 -0.92 -10.98
C GLN A 17 21.64 -2.16 -10.07
N ASP A 18 22.77 -2.78 -9.75
CA ASP A 18 22.85 -3.92 -8.83
C ASP A 18 22.35 -3.55 -7.43
N ALA A 19 22.73 -2.38 -6.92
CA ALA A 19 22.27 -1.87 -5.62
C ALA A 19 20.76 -1.60 -5.61
N VAL A 20 20.19 -1.05 -6.70
CA VAL A 20 18.73 -0.87 -6.81
C VAL A 20 18.02 -2.22 -6.87
N ASP A 21 18.57 -3.21 -7.58
CA ASP A 21 18.00 -4.56 -7.62
C ASP A 21 18.05 -5.27 -6.27
N GLU A 22 19.15 -5.12 -5.53
CA GLU A 22 19.27 -5.64 -4.16
C GLU A 22 18.23 -5.01 -3.23
N LEU A 23 18.15 -3.67 -3.21
CA LEU A 23 17.16 -2.95 -2.41
C LEU A 23 15.72 -3.36 -2.78
N ALA A 24 15.41 -3.50 -4.06
CA ALA A 24 14.08 -3.91 -4.50
C ALA A 24 13.72 -5.34 -4.05
N ARG A 25 14.69 -6.26 -4.05
CA ARG A 25 14.51 -7.62 -3.53
C ARG A 25 14.30 -7.61 -2.02
N GLU A 26 15.06 -6.81 -1.27
CA GLU A 26 14.87 -6.65 0.17
C GLU A 26 13.47 -6.14 0.51
N VAL A 27 13.02 -5.07 -0.17
CA VAL A 27 11.67 -4.53 0.01
C VAL A 27 10.62 -5.59 -0.36
N CYS A 28 10.82 -6.34 -1.45
CA CYS A 28 9.92 -7.41 -1.87
C CYS A 28 9.77 -8.50 -0.79
N GLU A 29 10.89 -9.00 -0.24
CA GLU A 29 10.87 -10.00 0.81
C GLU A 29 10.26 -9.45 2.11
N GLN A 30 10.50 -8.18 2.44
CA GLN A 30 9.87 -7.53 3.58
C GLN A 30 8.35 -7.44 3.42
N VAL A 31 7.86 -7.05 2.24
CA VAL A 31 6.41 -7.05 1.94
C VAL A 31 5.84 -8.46 2.08
N LYS A 32 6.52 -9.49 1.55
CA LYS A 32 6.08 -10.89 1.69
C LYS A 32 6.03 -11.33 3.16
N ALA A 33 7.01 -10.97 3.97
CA ALA A 33 7.07 -11.31 5.39
C ALA A 33 5.95 -10.63 6.20
N LEU A 34 5.58 -9.40 5.83
CA LEU A 34 4.48 -8.67 6.47
C LEU A 34 3.10 -9.10 5.99
N THR A 35 3.02 -9.71 4.79
CA THR A 35 1.76 -10.12 4.19
C THR A 35 1.20 -11.32 4.96
N PRO A 36 0.03 -11.17 5.60
CA PRO A 36 -0.61 -12.25 6.35
C PRO A 36 -1.03 -13.37 5.40
N VAL A 37 -0.95 -14.58 5.93
CA VAL A 37 -1.52 -15.78 5.33
C VAL A 37 -2.85 -16.04 6.03
N PHE A 38 -3.95 -16.15 5.28
CA PHE A 38 -5.29 -16.34 5.87
C PHE A 38 -5.27 -17.38 7.01
N GLY A 39 -5.71 -16.95 8.20
CA GLY A 39 -5.77 -17.79 9.40
C GLY A 39 -4.60 -17.60 10.37
N ASP A 40 -3.57 -16.82 10.02
CA ASP A 40 -2.39 -16.60 10.88
C ASP A 40 -2.57 -15.53 11.97
N ARG A 41 -3.46 -14.55 11.76
CA ARG A 41 -3.63 -13.38 12.65
C ARG A 41 -5.11 -13.04 12.92
N PRO A 42 -5.43 -12.50 14.11
CA PRO A 42 -6.78 -12.04 14.44
C PRO A 42 -7.24 -10.86 13.56
N PRO A 43 -8.53 -10.78 13.19
CA PRO A 43 -9.57 -11.78 13.29
C PRO A 43 -9.34 -12.89 12.25
N HIS A 44 -9.22 -14.12 12.75
CA HIS A 44 -8.87 -15.29 11.97
C HIS A 44 -9.98 -15.62 10.97
N ARG A 45 -9.67 -15.60 9.68
CA ARG A 45 -10.46 -16.27 8.65
C ARG A 45 -9.78 -17.58 8.29
N ALA A 46 -10.53 -18.68 8.31
CA ALA A 46 -10.00 -20.00 8.02
C ALA A 46 -9.47 -20.14 6.57
N ALA A 47 -10.02 -19.35 5.63
CA ALA A 47 -9.62 -19.39 4.22
C ALA A 47 -9.94 -18.06 3.50
N PRO A 48 -9.25 -17.76 2.37
CA PRO A 48 -9.64 -16.68 1.47
C PRO A 48 -11.02 -16.96 0.83
N ALA A 49 -11.70 -15.90 0.39
CA ALA A 49 -12.98 -16.05 -0.32
C ALA A 49 -12.82 -16.66 -1.73
N GLU A 50 -11.62 -16.64 -2.29
CA GLU A 50 -11.27 -17.17 -3.61
C GLU A 50 -9.76 -17.44 -3.65
N GLY A 51 -9.32 -18.45 -4.40
CA GLY A 51 -7.90 -18.82 -4.53
C GLY A 51 -7.37 -19.59 -3.33
N GLU A 52 -6.04 -19.74 -3.28
CA GLU A 52 -5.35 -20.53 -2.27
C GLU A 52 -4.79 -19.67 -1.14
N ILE A 53 -4.54 -20.32 0.00
CA ILE A 53 -3.88 -19.72 1.14
C ILE A 53 -2.45 -19.30 0.72
N GLY A 54 -2.11 -18.03 0.94
CA GLY A 54 -0.79 -17.48 0.63
C GLY A 54 -0.64 -16.88 -0.76
N ASP A 55 -1.65 -16.95 -1.63
CA ASP A 55 -1.63 -16.33 -2.96
C ASP A 55 -1.20 -14.86 -2.93
N ALA A 56 -1.77 -14.09 -2.00
CA ALA A 56 -1.48 -12.66 -1.89
C ALA A 56 0.01 -12.39 -1.62
N ARG A 57 0.64 -13.22 -0.78
CA ARG A 57 2.08 -13.16 -0.48
C ARG A 57 2.90 -13.58 -1.69
N ASN A 58 2.52 -14.70 -2.31
CA ASN A 58 3.27 -15.27 -3.43
C ASN A 58 3.16 -14.42 -4.71
N ALA A 59 2.12 -13.59 -4.83
CA ALA A 59 1.93 -12.66 -5.94
C ALA A 59 2.80 -11.40 -5.86
N VAL A 60 3.50 -11.15 -4.74
CA VAL A 60 4.42 -10.02 -4.59
C VAL A 60 5.72 -10.30 -5.35
N HIS A 61 6.10 -9.40 -6.24
CA HIS A 61 7.31 -9.51 -7.05
C HIS A 61 7.86 -8.13 -7.43
N VAL A 62 9.08 -8.12 -7.99
CA VAL A 62 9.72 -6.93 -8.53
C VAL A 62 9.48 -6.88 -10.03
N GLU A 63 8.97 -5.76 -10.53
CA GLU A 63 8.89 -5.44 -11.96
C GLU A 63 9.91 -4.34 -12.30
N PRO A 64 10.70 -4.49 -13.37
CA PRO A 64 11.54 -3.41 -13.88
C PRO A 64 10.68 -2.32 -14.54
N LEU A 65 11.11 -1.06 -14.41
CA LEU A 65 10.47 0.10 -15.02
C LEU A 65 11.29 0.64 -16.21
N PRO A 66 10.65 1.29 -17.19
CA PRO A 66 11.34 1.86 -18.36
C PRO A 66 12.38 2.94 -18.04
N ASP A 67 12.25 3.59 -16.88
CA ASP A 67 13.16 4.64 -16.38
C ASP A 67 14.37 4.06 -15.61
N GLY A 68 14.54 2.74 -15.59
CA GLY A 68 15.56 2.07 -14.79
C GLY A 68 15.17 1.89 -13.32
N GLY A 69 13.97 2.31 -12.91
CA GLY A 69 13.43 2.03 -11.58
C GLY A 69 13.04 0.57 -11.40
N ARG A 70 12.87 0.17 -10.14
CA ARG A 70 12.30 -1.14 -9.75
C ARG A 70 11.01 -0.88 -9.01
N ARG A 71 9.99 -1.71 -9.27
CA ARG A 71 8.72 -1.64 -8.56
C ARG A 71 8.41 -2.94 -7.87
N VAL A 72 8.21 -2.88 -6.55
CA VAL A 72 7.62 -3.98 -5.79
C VAL A 72 6.10 -3.89 -5.93
N ILE A 73 5.47 -4.91 -6.51
CA ILE A 73 4.05 -4.90 -6.86
C ILE A 73 3.39 -6.25 -6.59
N SER A 74 2.08 -6.22 -6.36
CA SER A 74 1.22 -7.40 -6.45
C SER A 74 0.02 -7.09 -7.34
N ARG A 75 -0.31 -8.04 -8.22
CA ARG A 75 -1.49 -7.98 -9.10
C ARG A 75 -2.68 -8.77 -8.53
N ASP A 76 -2.52 -9.41 -7.38
CA ASP A 76 -3.61 -10.12 -6.71
C ASP A 76 -4.53 -9.10 -6.01
N LYS A 77 -5.83 -9.18 -6.29
CA LYS A 77 -6.86 -8.36 -5.64
C LYS A 77 -6.88 -8.46 -4.12
N LYS A 78 -6.45 -9.60 -3.55
CA LYS A 78 -6.28 -9.83 -2.11
C LYS A 78 -5.21 -8.92 -1.53
N ALA A 79 -4.16 -8.57 -2.29
CA ALA A 79 -3.14 -7.63 -1.81
C ALA A 79 -3.77 -6.26 -1.54
N VAL A 80 -4.68 -5.79 -2.39
CA VAL A 80 -5.46 -4.57 -2.13
C VAL A 80 -6.28 -4.70 -0.85
N TRP A 81 -6.95 -5.82 -0.64
CA TRP A 81 -7.78 -6.04 0.56
C TRP A 81 -6.96 -6.07 1.85
N ILE A 82 -5.78 -6.69 1.81
CA ILE A 82 -4.82 -6.77 2.91
C ILE A 82 -4.21 -5.39 3.19
N GLU A 83 -3.96 -4.63 2.12
CA GLU A 83 -3.36 -3.32 2.23
C GLU A 83 -4.29 -2.31 2.88
N ILE A 84 -5.55 -2.26 2.45
CA ILE A 84 -6.49 -1.22 2.91
C ILE A 84 -7.43 -1.70 4.02
N GLY A 85 -7.55 -3.00 4.23
CA GLY A 85 -8.59 -3.57 5.09
C GLY A 85 -10.00 -3.44 4.50
N THR A 86 -10.82 -4.45 4.75
CA THR A 86 -12.22 -4.54 4.32
C THR A 86 -13.14 -4.63 5.54
N SER A 87 -14.47 -4.62 5.35
CA SER A 87 -15.42 -4.95 6.43
C SER A 87 -15.18 -6.34 7.05
N HIS A 88 -14.49 -7.20 6.32
CA HIS A 88 -14.34 -8.61 6.60
C HIS A 88 -12.93 -9.00 7.04
N MET A 89 -11.99 -8.06 7.00
CA MET A 89 -10.58 -8.29 7.33
C MET A 89 -9.94 -6.96 7.72
N PRO A 90 -9.23 -6.88 8.85
CA PRO A 90 -8.58 -5.65 9.27
C PRO A 90 -7.47 -5.28 8.28
N GLU A 91 -7.05 -4.04 8.40
CA GLU A 91 -5.91 -3.52 7.67
C GLU A 91 -4.61 -4.12 8.23
N TYR A 92 -3.85 -4.80 7.37
CA TYR A 92 -2.50 -5.27 7.71
C TYR A 92 -1.42 -4.42 7.06
N ALA A 93 -1.70 -3.88 5.87
CA ALA A 93 -0.86 -2.92 5.15
C ALA A 93 0.62 -3.27 5.01
N PRO A 94 0.94 -4.44 4.43
CA PRO A 94 2.32 -4.87 4.25
C PRO A 94 3.14 -3.91 3.38
N PHE A 95 2.55 -3.33 2.32
CA PHE A 95 3.29 -2.42 1.44
C PHE A 95 3.55 -1.08 2.13
N THR A 96 2.55 -0.47 2.76
CA THR A 96 2.75 0.79 3.48
C THR A 96 3.77 0.63 4.61
N LYS A 97 3.71 -0.48 5.36
CA LYS A 97 4.65 -0.74 6.45
C LYS A 97 6.07 -0.97 5.94
N ALA A 98 6.24 -1.73 4.87
CA ALA A 98 7.55 -1.89 4.24
C ALA A 98 8.08 -0.54 3.74
N ALA A 99 7.27 0.24 3.01
CA ALA A 99 7.64 1.57 2.54
C ALA A 99 8.16 2.47 3.68
N ALA A 100 7.45 2.50 4.82
CA ALA A 100 7.88 3.25 5.99
C ALA A 100 9.21 2.74 6.60
N MET A 101 9.45 1.42 6.61
CA MET A 101 10.72 0.84 7.08
C MET A 101 11.92 1.27 6.22
N PHE A 102 11.69 1.54 4.93
CA PHE A 102 12.72 2.00 3.99
C PHE A 102 12.68 3.54 3.77
N GLY A 103 12.00 4.28 4.65
CA GLY A 103 12.02 5.76 4.66
C GLY A 103 11.14 6.45 3.62
N ALA A 104 10.21 5.74 2.97
CA ALA A 104 9.30 6.34 2.01
C ALA A 104 8.10 7.01 2.70
N GLU A 105 7.87 8.28 2.36
CA GLU A 105 6.69 9.05 2.76
C GLU A 105 5.56 8.84 1.75
N GLY A 106 4.89 7.68 1.84
CA GLY A 106 3.78 7.35 0.94
C GLY A 106 3.38 5.89 1.04
N GLY A 107 2.07 5.62 1.05
CA GLY A 107 1.56 4.26 0.89
C GLY A 107 1.74 3.77 -0.56
N PRO A 108 1.38 2.51 -0.86
CA PRO A 108 1.46 2.00 -2.21
C PRO A 108 0.51 2.76 -3.15
N SER A 109 0.90 2.82 -4.43
CA SER A 109 -0.01 3.21 -5.50
C SER A 109 -1.05 2.11 -5.72
N PHE A 110 -2.32 2.50 -5.88
CA PHE A 110 -3.43 1.57 -6.08
C PHE A 110 -3.95 1.64 -7.51
N SER A 111 -3.44 0.83 -8.44
CA SER A 111 -4.02 0.85 -9.78
C SER A 111 -5.36 0.12 -9.88
N SER A 112 -6.41 0.86 -10.26
CA SER A 112 -7.72 0.26 -10.58
C SER A 112 -7.81 -0.37 -11.98
N THR A 113 -6.79 -0.15 -12.84
CA THR A 113 -6.78 -0.61 -14.25
C THR A 113 -5.51 -1.36 -14.67
N GLY A 114 -4.57 -1.58 -13.75
CA GLY A 114 -3.27 -2.21 -14.02
C GLY A 114 -2.23 -1.29 -14.68
N ARG A 115 -2.52 0.01 -14.80
CA ARG A 115 -1.58 1.08 -15.18
C ARG A 115 -1.56 2.15 -14.10
N ASP A 116 -0.39 2.70 -13.79
CA ASP A 116 -0.28 3.86 -12.89
C ASP A 116 -1.13 4.98 -13.47
N SER A 117 -2.26 5.26 -12.83
CA SER A 117 -3.10 6.35 -13.25
C SER A 117 -3.09 7.39 -12.14
N MET A 118 -2.93 8.66 -12.50
CA MET A 118 -3.07 9.77 -11.54
C MET A 118 -4.44 9.80 -10.85
N ALA A 119 -5.42 8.99 -11.30
CA ALA A 119 -6.65 8.73 -10.57
C ALA A 119 -6.43 8.01 -9.22
N ASP A 120 -5.25 7.41 -9.02
CA ASP A 120 -4.91 6.58 -7.88
C ASP A 120 -4.18 7.38 -6.77
N GLU A 121 -3.64 8.58 -7.06
CA GLU A 121 -3.07 9.50 -6.05
C GLU A 121 -4.12 9.93 -5.02
N GLY A 122 -5.35 10.24 -5.47
CA GLY A 122 -6.45 10.58 -4.57
C GLY A 122 -6.87 9.41 -3.67
N VAL A 123 -6.70 8.17 -4.16
CA VAL A 123 -6.95 6.96 -3.37
C VAL A 123 -5.83 6.76 -2.35
N ALA A 124 -4.56 6.91 -2.76
CA ALA A 124 -3.41 6.82 -1.88
C ALA A 124 -3.46 7.88 -0.77
N TYR A 125 -3.78 9.14 -1.10
CA TYR A 125 -3.97 10.23 -0.13
C TYR A 125 -5.09 9.92 0.87
N ALA A 126 -6.27 9.53 0.37
CA ALA A 126 -7.39 9.19 1.24
C ALA A 126 -7.10 7.97 2.12
N HIS A 127 -6.28 7.03 1.65
CA HIS A 127 -5.82 5.91 2.43
C HIS A 127 -4.82 6.33 3.53
N ALA A 128 -3.81 7.15 3.19
CA ALA A 128 -2.85 7.69 4.14
C ALA A 128 -3.55 8.51 5.25
N HIS A 129 -4.53 9.34 4.89
CA HIS A 129 -5.33 10.08 5.86
C HIS A 129 -6.08 9.14 6.82
N LEU A 130 -6.74 8.09 6.31
CA LEU A 130 -7.40 7.11 7.19
C LEU A 130 -6.43 6.44 8.16
N ARG A 131 -5.19 6.13 7.73
CA ARG A 131 -4.18 5.55 8.63
C ARG A 131 -3.81 6.50 9.75
N ALA A 132 -3.55 7.77 9.41
CA ALA A 132 -3.23 8.78 10.42
C ALA A 132 -4.34 8.88 11.47
N GLU A 133 -5.61 8.84 11.05
CA GLU A 133 -6.74 8.83 12.00
C GLU A 133 -6.82 7.53 12.83
N LEU A 134 -6.52 6.36 12.24
CA LEU A 134 -6.48 5.08 12.98
C LEU A 134 -5.34 5.05 14.00
N GLU A 135 -4.15 5.54 13.65
CA GLU A 135 -2.99 5.66 14.55
C GLU A 135 -3.29 6.63 15.69
N ARG A 136 -3.88 7.79 15.37
CA ARG A 136 -4.33 8.76 16.37
C ARG A 136 -5.37 8.17 17.31
N PHE A 137 -6.37 7.45 16.79
CA PHE A 137 -7.40 6.78 17.59
C PHE A 137 -6.79 5.72 18.52
N ALA A 138 -5.86 4.90 18.01
CA ALA A 138 -5.18 3.88 18.79
C ALA A 138 -4.34 4.51 19.92
N LYS A 139 -3.61 5.60 19.62
CA LYS A 139 -2.84 6.36 20.61
C LYS A 139 -3.73 6.92 21.72
N LEU A 140 -4.80 7.64 21.38
CA LEU A 140 -5.74 8.20 22.35
C LEU A 140 -6.39 7.11 23.22
N SER A 141 -6.70 5.95 22.62
CA SER A 141 -7.26 4.82 23.36
C SER A 141 -6.25 4.20 24.33
N ALA A 142 -4.98 4.08 23.93
CA ALA A 142 -3.91 3.53 24.76
C ALA A 142 -3.51 4.48 25.92
N GLU A 143 -3.54 5.79 25.67
CA GLU A 143 -3.24 6.82 26.67
C GLU A 143 -4.39 7.04 27.66
N GLY A 144 -5.55 6.38 27.47
CA GLY A 144 -6.70 6.55 28.34
C GLY A 144 -7.32 7.95 28.25
N ALA A 145 -7.30 8.56 27.06
CA ALA A 145 -7.85 9.88 26.80
C ALA A 145 -9.33 9.99 27.22
N ALA A 146 -9.83 11.22 27.38
CA ALA A 146 -11.19 11.43 27.84
C ALA A 146 -12.21 10.86 26.84
N ALA A 147 -13.33 10.34 27.35
CA ALA A 147 -14.33 9.65 26.53
C ALA A 147 -14.84 10.48 25.32
N HIS A 148 -14.90 11.81 25.47
CA HIS A 148 -15.31 12.70 24.39
C HIS A 148 -14.24 12.84 23.29
N GLU A 149 -12.95 12.74 23.62
CA GLU A 149 -11.84 12.75 22.67
C GLU A 149 -11.79 11.44 21.87
N ILE A 150 -11.97 10.30 22.55
CA ILE A 150 -12.10 8.99 21.91
C ILE A 150 -13.31 8.98 20.97
N ALA A 151 -14.45 9.52 21.40
CA ALA A 151 -15.64 9.63 20.56
C ALA A 151 -15.46 10.57 19.36
N ALA A 152 -14.68 11.65 19.50
CA ALA A 152 -14.31 12.51 18.37
C ALA A 152 -13.42 11.77 17.37
N ALA A 153 -12.34 11.14 17.83
CA ALA A 153 -11.44 10.38 16.97
C ALA A 153 -12.15 9.19 16.27
N ALA A 154 -13.09 8.53 16.94
CA ALA A 154 -13.91 7.49 16.30
C ALA A 154 -14.78 8.05 15.14
N ARG A 155 -15.29 9.27 15.28
CA ARG A 155 -16.03 9.95 14.20
C ARG A 155 -15.11 10.32 13.04
N ASP A 156 -13.91 10.81 13.32
CA ASP A 156 -12.90 11.17 12.30
C ASP A 156 -12.49 9.93 11.50
N VAL A 157 -12.19 8.81 12.16
CA VAL A 157 -11.94 7.51 11.52
C VAL A 157 -13.11 7.10 10.62
N ARG A 158 -14.35 7.27 11.07
CA ARG A 158 -15.53 6.93 10.26
C ARG A 158 -15.64 7.80 9.02
N GLN A 159 -15.39 9.10 9.13
CA GLN A 159 -15.39 10.02 7.98
C GLN A 159 -14.28 9.67 6.99
N ALA A 160 -13.07 9.41 7.47
CA ALA A 160 -11.94 9.00 6.63
C ALA A 160 -12.24 7.69 5.87
N ARG A 161 -12.92 6.71 6.49
CA ARG A 161 -13.38 5.48 5.80
C ARG A 161 -14.37 5.78 4.67
N ILE A 162 -15.30 6.72 4.89
CA ILE A 162 -16.27 7.14 3.87
C ILE A 162 -15.54 7.83 2.71
N ALA A 163 -14.65 8.79 3.00
CA ALA A 163 -13.89 9.53 2.01
C ALA A 163 -13.03 8.59 1.13
N ARG A 164 -12.31 7.65 1.76
CA ARG A 164 -11.55 6.61 1.04
C ARG A 164 -12.44 5.78 0.13
N SER A 165 -13.60 5.34 0.62
CA SER A 165 -14.54 4.56 -0.20
C SER A 165 -15.09 5.35 -1.37
N ALA A 166 -15.31 6.66 -1.20
CA ALA A 166 -15.71 7.55 -2.28
C ALA A 166 -14.59 7.74 -3.33
N ALA A 167 -13.34 7.88 -2.89
CA ALA A 167 -12.18 7.97 -3.78
C ALA A 167 -12.05 6.73 -4.67
N PHE A 168 -12.16 5.52 -4.10
CA PHE A 168 -12.15 4.27 -4.88
C PHE A 168 -13.30 4.20 -5.90
N LYS A 169 -14.52 4.62 -5.52
CA LYS A 169 -15.66 4.67 -6.44
C LYS A 169 -15.42 5.65 -7.60
N ALA A 170 -14.83 6.81 -7.30
CA ALA A 170 -14.49 7.83 -8.30
C ALA A 170 -13.38 7.37 -9.26
N ALA A 171 -12.34 6.70 -8.75
CA ALA A 171 -11.28 6.14 -9.58
C ALA A 171 -11.83 5.09 -10.56
N ARG A 172 -12.68 4.17 -10.06
CA ARG A 172 -13.31 3.13 -10.87
C ARG A 172 -14.24 3.67 -11.96
N SER A 173 -14.97 4.76 -11.69
CA SER A 173 -15.90 5.34 -12.67
C SER A 173 -15.19 6.03 -13.83
N ARG A 174 -14.01 6.60 -13.59
CA ARG A 174 -13.17 7.22 -14.64
C ARG A 174 -12.59 6.18 -15.59
N GLY A 175 -12.12 5.03 -15.09
CA GLY A 175 -11.60 3.94 -15.93
C GLY A 175 -12.61 3.33 -16.91
N ARG A 176 -13.92 3.46 -16.63
CA ARG A 176 -14.99 2.92 -17.50
C ARG A 176 -15.38 3.84 -18.66
N ARG A 177 -15.04 5.13 -18.59
CA ARG A 177 -15.38 6.12 -19.65
C ARG A 177 -14.34 6.21 -20.76
N GLY A 178 -13.19 5.56 -20.62
CA GLY A 178 -12.11 5.54 -21.61
C GLY A 178 -12.00 4.25 -22.44
N ARG A 179 -13.04 3.41 -22.44
CA ARG A 179 -13.15 2.22 -23.31
C ARG A 179 -14.25 2.42 -24.34
#